data_AF-Q5I9Z9-F1
#
_entry.id   AF-Q5I9Z9-F1
#
_cell.length_a   1.000
_cell.length_b   1.000
_cell.length_c   1.000
_cell.angle_alpha   90.00
_cell.angle_beta   90.00
_cell.angle_gamma   90.00
#
_symmetry.space_group_name_H-M   'P 1'
#
loop_
_entity.id
_entity.type
_entity.pdbx_description
1 polymer ?
#
loop_
_entity_poly.entity_id
_entity_poly.type
_entity_poly.pdbx_seq_one_letter_code
_entity_poly.pdbx_strand_id
1 'polypeptide(L)'
;MKERISGLRNESSKTKRTGLFQRMTAAFPPPLISISKKVTTSLPNLSVFWHINVGIEEIMADHVHQEMIRNWILVYLRLFLLIVIKDLFLLIVFLFRTNRRT
;
A
#
# COMPACT_ATOMS: atom_id res chain seq x y z
N MET A 1 41.26 -10.34 10.41
CA MET A 1 40.68 -8.99 10.65
C MET A 1 39.16 -9.14 10.61
N LYS A 2 38.49 -9.10 11.76
CA LYS A 2 37.05 -9.35 11.85
C LYS A 2 36.32 -8.05 11.50
N GLU A 3 35.55 -8.05 10.42
CA GLU A 3 34.78 -6.87 10.02
C GLU A 3 33.87 -6.43 11.17
N ARG A 4 34.00 -5.15 11.57
CA ARG A 4 33.11 -4.52 12.52
C ARG A 4 31.76 -4.37 11.82
N ILE A 5 30.83 -5.31 12.06
CA ILE A 5 29.44 -5.18 11.63
C ILE A 5 28.83 -4.05 12.47
N SER A 6 28.99 -2.80 12.00
CA SER A 6 28.48 -1.63 12.67
C SER A 6 26.96 -1.57 12.47
N GLY A 7 26.21 -1.48 13.58
CA GLY A 7 24.74 -1.35 13.56
C GLY A 7 24.23 -0.21 12.67
N LEU A 8 25.06 0.81 12.46
CA LEU A 8 24.81 1.96 11.58
C LEU A 8 24.66 1.58 10.09
N ARG A 9 25.35 0.53 9.62
CA ARG A 9 25.26 0.10 8.21
C ARG A 9 23.90 -0.50 7.89
N ASN A 10 23.34 -1.27 8.84
CA ASN A 10 22.02 -1.89 8.75
C ASN A 10 20.90 -0.84 8.82
N GLU A 11 20.98 0.11 9.76
CA GLU A 11 20.07 1.27 9.85
C GLU A 11 20.05 2.08 8.54
N SER A 12 21.22 2.46 8.02
CA SER A 12 21.34 3.19 6.74
C SER A 12 20.75 2.43 5.55
N SER A 13 20.96 1.12 5.48
CA SER A 13 20.41 0.27 4.42
C SER A 13 18.88 0.18 4.48
N LYS A 14 18.30 0.19 5.69
CA LYS A 14 16.86 0.13 5.92
C LYS A 14 16.17 1.41 5.42
N THR A 15 16.72 2.57 5.77
CA THR A 15 16.23 3.88 5.31
C THR A 15 16.38 4.08 3.80
N LYS A 16 17.48 3.61 3.20
CA LYS A 16 17.64 3.64 1.73
C LYS A 16 16.60 2.78 1.01
N ARG A 17 16.22 1.64 1.57
CA ARG A 17 15.26 0.72 0.95
C ARG A 17 13.84 1.28 1.02
N THR A 18 13.43 1.86 2.15
CA THR A 18 12.12 2.50 2.30
C THR A 18 11.95 3.67 1.33
N GLY A 19 12.99 4.52 1.19
CA GLY A 19 12.99 5.62 0.21
C GLY A 19 12.89 5.17 -1.25
N LEU A 20 13.52 4.04 -1.61
CA LEU A 20 13.39 3.45 -2.94
C LEU A 20 11.99 2.88 -3.20
N PHE A 21 11.41 2.19 -2.22
CA PHE A 21 10.05 1.67 -2.34
C PHE A 21 9.02 2.79 -2.45
N GLN A 22 9.20 3.91 -1.76
CA GLN A 22 8.38 5.12 -1.93
C GLN A 22 8.47 5.68 -3.34
N ARG A 23 9.69 5.85 -3.87
CA ARG A 23 9.87 6.36 -5.25
C ARG A 23 9.28 5.43 -6.29
N MET A 24 9.44 4.12 -6.14
CA MET A 24 8.81 3.14 -7.03
C MET A 24 7.29 3.20 -6.93
N THR A 25 6.76 3.30 -5.71
CA THR A 25 5.32 3.40 -5.46
C THR A 25 4.73 4.71 -6.00
N ALA A 26 5.48 5.83 -5.97
CA ALA A 26 5.06 7.13 -6.50
C ALA A 26 5.09 7.20 -8.04
N ALA A 27 6.04 6.51 -8.67
CA ALA A 27 6.18 6.48 -10.13
C ALA A 27 5.20 5.51 -10.83
N PHE A 28 4.56 4.62 -10.08
CA PHE A 28 3.69 3.56 -10.62
C PHE A 28 2.26 4.01 -11.00
N PRO A 29 1.57 4.87 -10.21
CA PRO A 29 0.21 5.30 -10.52
C PRO A 29 0.05 6.14 -11.79
N PRO A 30 0.93 7.11 -12.13
CA PRO A 30 0.73 7.96 -13.30
C PRO A 30 0.67 7.18 -14.63
N PRO A 31 1.56 6.21 -14.90
CA PRO A 31 1.43 5.32 -16.06
C PRO A 31 0.14 4.50 -16.04
N LEU A 32 -0.24 3.96 -14.88
CA LEU A 32 -1.43 3.11 -14.74
C LEU A 32 -2.75 3.86 -14.94
N ILE A 33 -2.83 5.11 -14.50
CA ILE A 33 -3.97 6.00 -14.76
C ILE A 33 -4.05 6.31 -16.26
N SER A 34 -2.91 6.53 -16.93
CA SER A 34 -2.88 6.80 -18.38
C SER A 34 -3.34 5.58 -19.21
N ILE A 35 -3.00 4.36 -18.76
CA ILE A 35 -3.39 3.09 -19.40
C ILE A 35 -4.84 2.68 -19.01
N SER A 36 -5.38 3.18 -17.90
CA SER A 36 -6.74 2.88 -17.41
C SER A 36 -7.86 3.23 -18.39
N LYS A 37 -7.61 4.16 -19.32
CA LYS A 37 -8.55 4.46 -20.42
C LYS A 37 -8.88 3.21 -21.27
N LYS A 38 -8.03 2.18 -21.24
CA LYS A 38 -8.12 0.98 -22.07
C LYS A 38 -8.21 -0.33 -21.26
N VAL A 39 -7.73 -0.35 -20.01
CA VAL A 39 -7.70 -1.54 -19.13
C VAL A 39 -8.75 -1.41 -18.04
N THR A 40 -9.42 -2.53 -17.75
CA THR A 40 -10.48 -2.67 -16.74
C THR A 40 -10.13 -1.96 -15.43
N THR A 41 -11.11 -1.23 -14.91
CA THR A 41 -11.05 -0.26 -13.80
C THR A 41 -10.41 -0.75 -12.49
N SER A 42 -10.12 -2.04 -12.32
CA SER A 42 -9.61 -2.60 -11.07
C SER A 42 -8.10 -2.38 -10.85
N LEU A 43 -7.27 -2.47 -11.89
CA LEU A 43 -5.80 -2.40 -11.76
C LEU A 43 -5.26 -1.00 -11.38
N PRO A 44 -5.74 0.09 -12.01
CA PRO A 44 -5.32 1.45 -11.65
C PRO A 44 -5.78 1.83 -10.24
N ASN A 45 -7.01 1.44 -9.88
CA ASN A 45 -7.57 1.70 -8.55
C ASN A 45 -6.74 1.03 -7.43
N LEU A 46 -6.27 -0.19 -7.66
CA LEU A 46 -5.38 -0.89 -6.72
C LEU A 46 -4.03 -0.17 -6.55
N SER A 47 -3.46 0.35 -7.63
CA SER A 47 -2.19 1.09 -7.56
C SER A 47 -2.33 2.43 -6.84
N VAL A 48 -3.42 3.16 -7.07
CA VAL A 48 -3.70 4.40 -6.35
C VAL A 48 -3.91 4.11 -4.86
N PHE A 49 -4.64 3.04 -4.55
CA PHE A 49 -4.84 2.60 -3.18
C PHE A 49 -3.52 2.27 -2.47
N TRP A 50 -2.62 1.54 -3.13
CA TRP A 50 -1.31 1.22 -2.60
C TRP A 50 -0.46 2.49 -2.34
N HIS A 51 -0.49 3.45 -3.26
CA HIS A 51 0.20 4.73 -3.08
C HIS A 51 -0.33 5.51 -1.87
N ILE A 52 -1.64 5.59 -1.70
CA ILE A 52 -2.25 6.28 -0.57
C ILE A 52 -1.81 5.60 0.75
N ASN A 53 -1.78 4.26 0.79
CA ASN A 53 -1.34 3.51 1.96
C ASN A 53 0.11 3.85 2.36
N VAL A 54 1.04 3.87 1.38
CA VAL A 54 2.45 4.25 1.63
C VAL A 54 2.58 5.71 2.06
N GLY A 55 1.80 6.63 1.48
CA GLY A 55 1.81 8.04 1.87
C GLY A 55 1.30 8.25 3.30
N ILE A 56 0.27 7.51 3.73
CA ILE A 56 -0.23 7.54 5.11
C ILE A 56 0.84 7.03 6.09
N GLU A 57 1.56 5.95 5.76
CA GLU A 57 2.65 5.43 6.59
C GLU A 57 3.79 6.44 6.78
N GLU A 58 4.14 7.20 5.74
CA GLU A 58 5.15 8.26 5.79
C GLU A 58 4.70 9.43 6.66
N ILE A 59 3.48 9.94 6.46
CA ILE A 59 2.92 11.02 7.29
C ILE A 59 2.88 10.60 8.76
N MET A 60 2.50 9.34 9.04
CA MET A 60 2.50 8.78 10.39
C MET A 60 3.90 8.69 10.99
N ALA A 61 4.91 8.30 10.19
CA ALA A 61 6.28 8.23 10.67
C ALA A 61 6.82 9.61 11.08
N ASP A 62 6.40 10.66 10.36
CA ASP A 62 6.83 12.04 10.63
C ASP A 62 6.06 12.71 11.78
N HIS A 63 4.77 12.37 11.97
CA HIS A 63 3.92 13.06 12.96
C HIS A 63 3.73 12.25 14.25
N VAL A 64 3.65 10.92 14.17
CA VAL A 64 3.35 10.05 15.30
C VAL A 64 4.64 9.45 15.85
N HIS A 65 5.24 10.16 16.79
CA HIS A 65 6.50 9.77 17.44
C HIS A 65 6.33 8.62 18.43
N GLN A 66 5.11 8.40 18.92
CA GLN A 66 4.82 7.32 19.86
C GLN A 66 4.54 6.02 19.13
N GLU A 67 5.42 5.03 19.32
CA GLU A 67 5.34 3.73 18.63
C GLU A 67 4.01 2.99 18.89
N MET A 68 3.44 3.17 20.08
CA MET A 68 2.13 2.60 20.41
C MET A 68 1.08 3.12 19.43
N ILE A 69 0.91 4.44 19.32
CA ILE A 69 -0.11 5.07 18.47
C ILE A 69 0.11 4.72 17.00
N ARG A 70 1.37 4.68 16.53
CA ARG A 70 1.71 4.25 15.17
C ARG A 70 1.20 2.83 14.89
N ASN A 71 1.41 1.89 15.82
CA ASN A 71 0.94 0.52 15.65
C ASN A 71 -0.59 0.41 15.67
N TRP A 72 -1.28 1.15 16.54
CA TRP A 72 -2.75 1.20 16.56
C TRP A 72 -3.32 1.69 15.22
N ILE A 73 -2.76 2.76 14.66
CA ILE A 73 -3.22 3.28 13.36
C ILE A 73 -2.98 2.27 12.23
N LEU A 74 -1.84 1.57 12.22
CA LEU A 74 -1.59 0.50 11.24
C LEU A 74 -2.62 -0.64 11.36
N VAL A 75 -3.03 -0.99 12.58
CA VAL A 75 -4.09 -1.99 12.81
C VAL A 75 -5.43 -1.46 12.26
N TYR A 76 -5.79 -0.20 12.53
CA TYR A 76 -7.01 0.41 11.99
C TYR A 76 -6.99 0.44 10.45
N LEU A 77 -5.86 0.77 9.83
CA LEU A 77 -5.69 0.79 8.38
C LEU A 77 -5.87 -0.61 7.78
N ARG A 78 -5.33 -1.65 8.42
CA ARG A 78 -5.55 -3.05 8.03
C ARG A 78 -7.00 -3.49 8.19
N LEU A 79 -7.68 -3.07 9.25
CA LEU A 79 -9.11 -3.35 9.44
C LEU A 79 -9.96 -2.68 8.36
N PHE A 80 -9.65 -1.43 8.03
CA PHE A 80 -10.30 -0.72 6.93
C PHE A 80 -10.14 -1.47 5.59
N LEU A 81 -8.92 -1.92 5.28
CA LEU A 81 -8.60 -2.76 4.13
C LEU A 81 -9.45 -4.04 4.07
N LEU A 82 -9.60 -4.74 5.20
CA LEU A 82 -10.42 -5.95 5.28
C LEU A 82 -11.90 -5.68 4.98
N ILE A 83 -12.43 -4.55 5.45
CA ILE A 83 -13.81 -4.14 5.17
C ILE A 83 -14.00 -3.89 3.67
N VAL A 84 -13.08 -3.15 3.04
CA VAL A 84 -13.11 -2.87 1.60
C VAL A 84 -13.04 -4.15 0.77
N ILE A 85 -12.15 -5.09 1.14
CA ILE A 85 -12.04 -6.41 0.46
C ILE A 85 -13.33 -7.20 0.60
N LYS A 86 -13.95 -7.21 1.79
CA LYS A 86 -15.22 -7.91 2.03
C LYS A 86 -16.32 -7.37 1.11
N ASP A 87 -16.44 -6.05 0.96
CA ASP A 87 -17.44 -5.44 0.09
C ASP A 87 -17.14 -5.70 -1.40
N LEU A 88 -15.87 -5.66 -1.80
CA LEU A 88 -15.45 -6.01 -3.17
C LEU A 88 -15.74 -7.49 -3.48
N PHE A 89 -15.50 -8.40 -2.54
CA PHE A 89 -15.81 -9.81 -2.69
C PHE A 89 -17.32 -10.03 -2.87
N LEU A 90 -18.14 -9.34 -2.07
CA LEU A 90 -19.60 -9.41 -2.19
C LEU A 90 -20.08 -8.95 -3.57
N LEU A 91 -19.50 -7.86 -4.10
CA LEU A 91 -19.77 -7.36 -5.45
C LEU A 91 -19.41 -8.38 -6.53
N ILE A 92 -18.24 -9.02 -6.43
CA ILE A 92 -17.80 -10.04 -7.39
C ILE A 92 -18.72 -11.26 -7.37
N VAL A 93 -19.09 -11.75 -6.18
CA VAL A 93 -20.02 -12.87 -6.03
C VAL A 93 -21.40 -12.52 -6.59
N PHE A 94 -21.89 -11.30 -6.34
CA PHE A 94 -23.14 -10.81 -6.90
C PHE A 94 -23.09 -10.75 -8.43
N LEU A 95 -22.02 -10.19 -9.01
CA LEU A 95 -21.81 -10.11 -10.45
C LEU A 95 -21.78 -11.50 -11.10
N PHE A 96 -21.03 -12.45 -10.51
CA PHE A 96 -20.97 -13.83 -10.98
C PHE A 96 -22.34 -14.52 -10.94
N ARG A 97 -23.11 -14.28 -9.88
CA ARG A 97 -24.47 -14.84 -9.76
C ARG A 97 -25.45 -14.22 -10.76
N THR A 98 -25.31 -12.94 -11.08
CA THR A 98 -26.12 -12.26 -12.10
C THR A 98 -25.77 -12.77 -13.51
N ASN A 99 -24.49 -12.91 -13.84
CA ASN A 99 -24.03 -13.39 -15.16
C ASN A 99 -24.44 -14.85 -15.46
N ARG A 100 -24.78 -15.65 -14.44
CA ARG A 100 -25.29 -17.02 -14.58
C ARG A 100 -26.81 -17.09 -14.79
N ARG A 101 -27.52 -15.96 -14.73
CA ARG A 101 -28.99 -15.87 -14.91
C ARG A 101 -29.44 -15.17 -16.20
N THR A 102 -28.50 -14.77 -17.03
CA THR A 102 -28.69 -14.28 -18.42
C THR A 102 -28.16 -15.31 -19.39
#